data_AF-A0A8J3RDR2-F1
#
_entry.id   AF-A0A8J3RDR2-F1
#
_cell.length_a   1.000
_cell.length_b   1.000
_cell.length_c   1.000
_cell.angle_alpha   90.00
_cell.angle_beta   90.00
_cell.angle_gamma   90.00
#
_symmetry.space_group_name_H-M   'P 1'
#
loop_
_entity.id
_entity.type
_entity.pdbx_description
1 polymer ?
#
loop_
_entity_poly.entity_id
_entity_poly.type
_entity_poly.pdbx_seq_one_letter_code
_entity_poly.pdbx_strand_id
1 'polypeptide(L)'
;MSLRDDLLRLAHEHQDLAEAIEELLKPVNDSVGRMCWKGPHRDRVRTELGTMTRNARVVAESLRGRAKLIRDAAFNIPDNGRDALLALGGPVGRSMINQAPAEDPLVLLRALQQQLTPMGPAVAEVFARHGVR
;
A
#
# COMPACT_ATOMS: atom_id res chain seq x y z
N MET A 1 -8.91 -16.80 7.84
CA MET A 1 -7.88 -15.74 7.83
C MET A 1 -8.50 -14.49 8.41
N SER A 2 -7.77 -13.73 9.23
CA SER A 2 -8.26 -12.47 9.78
C SER A 2 -8.18 -11.36 8.72
N LEU A 3 -9.12 -10.40 8.72
CA LEU A 3 -9.06 -9.21 7.86
C LEU A 3 -7.73 -8.47 8.01
N ARG A 4 -7.18 -8.44 9.23
CA ARG A 4 -5.86 -7.87 9.51
C ARG A 4 -4.75 -8.57 8.75
N ASP A 5 -4.78 -9.91 8.69
CA ASP A 5 -3.76 -10.70 7.97
C ASP A 5 -3.86 -10.46 6.46
N ASP A 6 -5.08 -10.39 5.92
CA ASP A 6 -5.32 -10.12 4.50
C ASP A 6 -4.84 -8.71 4.09
N LEU A 7 -5.12 -7.68 4.90
CA LEU A 7 -4.63 -6.33 4.65
C LEU A 7 -3.11 -6.25 4.78
N LEU A 8 -2.51 -6.88 5.79
CA LEU A 8 -1.06 -6.92 5.90
C LEU A 8 -0.43 -7.62 4.70
N ARG A 9 -1.01 -8.72 4.21
CA ARG A 9 -0.53 -9.40 3.00
C ARG A 9 -0.60 -8.48 1.77
N LEU A 10 -1.73 -7.82 1.58
CA LEU A 10 -1.93 -6.88 0.47
C LEU A 10 -0.95 -5.70 0.53
N ALA A 11 -0.67 -5.18 1.74
CA ALA A 11 0.32 -4.12 1.93
C ALA A 11 1.74 -4.59 1.56
N HIS A 12 2.11 -5.83 1.90
CA HIS A 12 3.39 -6.41 1.48
C HIS A 12 3.44 -6.58 -0.04
N GLU A 13 2.41 -7.12 -0.67
CA GLU A 13 2.35 -7.28 -2.13
C GLU A 13 2.54 -5.94 -2.87
N HIS A 14 1.95 -4.85 -2.36
CA HIS A 14 2.13 -3.51 -2.95
C HIS A 14 3.54 -2.94 -2.73
N GLN A 15 4.13 -3.20 -1.58
CA GLN A 15 5.50 -2.80 -1.26
C GLN A 15 6.51 -3.54 -2.14
N ASP A 16 6.38 -4.87 -2.25
CA ASP A 16 7.26 -5.73 -3.05
C ASP A 16 7.20 -5.32 -4.53
N LEU A 17 6.00 -5.00 -5.05
CA LEU A 17 5.86 -4.55 -6.43
C LEU A 17 6.51 -3.18 -6.67
N ALA A 18 6.45 -2.27 -5.69
CA ALA A 18 7.16 -1.00 -5.76
C ALA A 18 8.69 -1.18 -5.78
N GLU A 19 9.21 -2.10 -4.96
CA GLU A 19 10.64 -2.44 -4.91
C GLU A 19 11.10 -3.10 -6.20
N ALA A 20 10.33 -4.06 -6.74
CA ALA A 20 10.61 -4.70 -8.01
C ALA A 20 10.69 -3.69 -9.17
N ILE A 21 9.80 -2.68 -9.21
CA ILE A 21 9.87 -1.60 -10.20
C ILE A 21 11.19 -0.84 -10.08
N GLU A 22 11.61 -0.48 -8.87
CA GLU A 22 12.87 0.24 -8.68
C GLU A 22 14.10 -0.59 -9.06
N GLU A 23 14.11 -1.88 -8.73
CA GLU A 23 15.17 -2.80 -9.13
C GLU A 23 15.27 -2.91 -10.65
N LEU A 24 14.14 -3.00 -11.37
CA LEU A 24 14.11 -3.02 -12.82
C LEU A 24 14.58 -1.70 -13.46
N LEU A 25 14.40 -0.56 -12.79
CA LEU A 25 14.83 0.75 -13.29
C LEU A 25 16.33 1.02 -13.11
N LYS A 26 17.01 0.35 -12.17
CA LYS A 26 18.47 0.48 -11.97
C LYS A 26 19.27 0.17 -13.26
N PRO A 27 19.13 -1.01 -13.89
CA PRO A 27 19.90 -1.35 -15.09
C PRO A 27 19.56 -0.46 -16.30
N VAL A 28 18.32 0.03 -16.39
CA VAL A 28 17.90 0.96 -17.45
C VAL A 28 18.64 2.30 -17.33
N ASN A 29 18.71 2.86 -16.13
CA ASN A 29 19.44 4.11 -15.90
C ASN A 29 20.94 3.95 -16.14
N ASP A 30 21.53 2.84 -15.69
CA ASP A 30 22.94 2.54 -15.92
C ASP A 30 23.25 2.42 -17.42
N SER A 31 22.38 1.75 -18.17
CA SER A 31 22.51 1.58 -19.62
C SER A 31 22.40 2.92 -20.36
N VAL A 32 21.51 3.81 -19.90
CA VAL A 32 21.40 5.18 -20.44
C VAL A 32 22.63 6.03 -20.12
N GLY A 33 23.20 5.89 -18.92
CA GLY A 33 24.43 6.58 -18.52
C GLY A 33 25.66 6.15 -19.34
N ARG A 34 25.73 4.87 -19.73
CA ARG A 34 26.84 4.30 -20.53
C ARG A 34 26.64 4.42 -22.03
N MET A 35 25.56 5.05 -22.50
CA MET A 35 25.25 5.13 -23.93
C MET A 35 26.24 6.08 -24.66
N CYS A 36 27.12 5.49 -25.47
CA CYS A 36 28.19 6.19 -26.20
C CYS A 36 27.84 6.64 -27.63
N TRP A 37 26.67 6.27 -28.15
CA TRP A 37 26.28 6.73 -29.50
C TRP A 37 26.14 8.27 -29.49
N LYS A 38 26.20 8.93 -30.66
CA LYS A 38 25.96 10.38 -30.81
C LYS A 38 24.89 10.64 -31.87
N GLY A 39 24.18 11.77 -31.78
CA GLY A 39 23.20 12.22 -32.78
C GLY A 39 21.77 12.33 -32.25
N PRO A 40 20.82 12.84 -33.06
CA PRO A 40 19.47 13.20 -32.64
C PRO A 40 18.64 12.01 -32.12
N HIS A 41 18.91 10.81 -32.62
CA HIS A 41 18.28 9.59 -32.09
C HIS A 41 18.63 9.37 -30.61
N ARG A 42 19.81 9.80 -30.15
CA ARG A 42 20.28 9.66 -28.77
C ARG A 42 19.40 10.39 -27.81
N ASP A 43 19.17 11.63 -28.16
CA ASP A 43 18.50 12.58 -27.30
C ASP A 43 17.03 12.18 -27.22
N ARG A 44 16.47 11.64 -28.33
CA ARG A 44 15.16 11.00 -28.33
C ARG A 44 15.08 9.78 -27.42
N VAL A 45 15.97 8.79 -27.59
CA VAL A 45 15.99 7.57 -26.76
C VAL A 45 16.20 7.91 -25.27
N ARG A 46 17.12 8.84 -24.97
CA ARG A 46 17.38 9.31 -23.61
C ARG A 46 16.17 10.02 -23.01
N THR A 47 15.44 10.80 -23.80
CA THR A 47 14.23 11.51 -23.34
C THR A 47 13.07 10.55 -23.11
N GLU A 48 12.85 9.60 -24.03
CA GLU A 48 11.79 8.60 -23.91
C GLU A 48 12.06 7.66 -22.72
N LEU A 49 13.28 7.13 -22.58
CA LEU A 49 13.66 6.31 -21.43
C LEU A 49 13.64 7.11 -20.12
N GLY A 50 14.06 8.37 -20.14
CA GLY A 50 13.96 9.25 -18.97
C GLY A 50 12.51 9.48 -18.53
N THR A 51 11.60 9.66 -19.48
CA THR A 51 10.16 9.77 -19.23
C THR A 51 9.58 8.47 -18.68
N MET A 52 9.95 7.33 -19.28
CA MET A 52 9.53 6.00 -18.82
C MET A 52 9.98 5.74 -17.37
N THR A 53 11.25 5.99 -17.06
CA THR A 53 11.79 5.82 -15.70
C THR A 53 11.08 6.73 -14.70
N ARG A 54 10.80 7.98 -15.06
CA ARG A 54 10.08 8.92 -14.20
C ARG A 54 8.66 8.45 -13.92
N ASN A 55 7.93 8.03 -14.95
CA ASN A 55 6.57 7.53 -14.81
C ASN A 55 6.53 6.25 -13.96
N ALA A 56 7.46 5.32 -14.18
CA ALA A 56 7.58 4.11 -13.38
C ALA A 56 7.88 4.41 -11.90
N ARG A 57 8.72 5.41 -11.59
CA ARG A 57 8.94 5.86 -10.20
C ARG A 57 7.69 6.42 -9.54
N VAL A 58 6.89 7.21 -10.27
CA VAL A 58 5.60 7.72 -9.75
C VAL A 58 4.66 6.56 -9.42
N VAL A 59 4.64 5.50 -10.24
CA VAL A 59 3.87 4.29 -9.95
C VAL A 59 4.39 3.57 -8.70
N ALA A 60 5.71 3.41 -8.56
CA ALA A 60 6.33 2.81 -7.37
C ALA A 60 6.02 3.61 -6.09
N GLU A 61 6.13 4.94 -6.13
CA GLU A 61 5.77 5.81 -5.01
C GLU A 61 4.29 5.71 -4.65
N SER A 62 3.40 5.67 -5.65
CA SER A 62 1.96 5.45 -5.44
C SER A 62 1.67 4.10 -4.78
N LEU A 63 2.37 3.04 -5.18
CA LEU A 63 2.26 1.72 -4.58
C LEU A 63 2.72 1.70 -3.12
N ARG A 64 3.84 2.37 -2.80
CA ARG A 64 4.29 2.53 -1.40
C ARG A 64 3.30 3.33 -0.55
N GLY A 65 2.74 4.40 -1.11
CA GLY A 65 1.70 5.19 -0.45
C GLY A 65 0.48 4.33 -0.11
N ARG A 66 0.02 3.50 -1.05
CA ARG A 66 -1.08 2.55 -0.85
C ARG A 66 -0.73 1.46 0.16
N ALA A 67 0.46 0.88 0.09
CA ALA A 67 0.94 -0.10 1.08
C ALA A 67 0.92 0.48 2.50
N LYS A 68 1.34 1.73 2.67
CA LYS A 68 1.28 2.44 3.95
C LYS A 68 -0.16 2.61 4.44
N LEU A 69 -1.07 3.12 3.60
CA LEU A 69 -2.48 3.28 3.96
C LEU A 69 -3.14 1.95 4.37
N ILE A 70 -2.87 0.86 3.63
CA ILE A 70 -3.37 -0.48 3.94
C ILE A 70 -2.80 -0.99 5.27
N ARG A 71 -1.52 -0.73 5.54
CA ARG A 71 -0.89 -1.10 6.81
C ARG A 71 -1.49 -0.34 7.99
N ASP A 72 -1.64 0.98 7.85
CA ASP A 72 -2.25 1.84 8.87
C ASP A 72 -3.70 1.40 9.15
N ALA A 73 -4.44 1.00 8.10
CA ALA A 73 -5.76 0.38 8.22
C ALA A 73 -5.75 -0.92 9.03
N ALA A 74 -4.80 -1.81 8.72
CA ALA A 74 -4.68 -3.09 9.40
C ALA A 74 -4.38 -2.92 10.91
N PHE A 75 -3.65 -1.87 11.29
CA PHE A 75 -3.37 -1.54 12.69
C PHE A 75 -4.57 -0.91 13.43
N ASN A 76 -5.49 -0.29 12.70
CA ASN A 76 -6.71 0.29 13.27
C ASN A 76 -7.86 -0.72 13.39
N ILE A 77 -7.72 -1.93 12.85
CA ILE A 77 -8.70 -3.01 13.08
C ILE A 77 -8.52 -3.50 14.51
N PRO A 78 -9.57 -3.45 15.36
CA PRO A 78 -9.49 -4.00 16.70
C PRO A 78 -9.14 -5.48 16.64
N ASP A 79 -8.01 -5.84 17.26
CA ASP A 79 -7.64 -7.23 17.47
C ASP A 79 -8.74 -7.85 18.36
N ASN A 80 -9.55 -8.74 17.80
CA ASN A 80 -10.52 -9.55 18.55
C ASN A 80 -9.86 -10.37 19.70
N GLY A 81 -8.52 -10.41 19.77
CA GLY A 81 -7.73 -10.98 20.87
C GLY A 81 -7.21 -9.97 21.92
N ARG A 82 -7.20 -8.67 21.65
CA ARG A 82 -6.80 -7.64 22.64
C ARG A 82 -7.93 -7.35 23.63
N ASP A 83 -9.18 -7.46 23.18
CA ASP A 83 -10.37 -7.41 24.03
C ASP A 83 -10.51 -8.64 24.95
N ALA A 84 -10.00 -9.80 24.52
CA ALA A 84 -9.95 -11.00 25.37
C ALA A 84 -8.92 -10.87 26.52
N LEU A 85 -7.84 -10.10 26.34
CA LEU A 85 -6.87 -9.78 27.38
C LEU A 85 -7.32 -8.60 28.26
N LEU A 86 -8.12 -7.67 27.74
CA LEU A 86 -8.77 -6.59 28.51
C LEU A 86 -9.90 -7.09 29.43
N ALA A 87 -10.46 -8.27 29.15
CA ALA A 87 -11.44 -8.94 30.01
C ALA A 87 -10.82 -9.66 31.24
N LEU A 88 -9.49 -9.78 31.34
CA LEU A 88 -8.81 -10.61 32.35
C LEU A 88 -7.92 -9.87 33.36
N GLY A 89 -8.09 -8.56 33.53
CA GLY A 89 -7.80 -7.91 34.82
C GLY A 89 -6.85 -6.72 34.79
N GLY A 90 -7.36 -5.58 35.28
CA GLY A 90 -6.52 -4.50 35.75
C GLY A 90 -7.20 -3.13 35.72
N PRO A 91 -7.01 -2.25 36.74
CA PRO A 91 -7.67 -0.94 36.84
C PRO A 91 -7.26 0.06 35.74
N VAL A 92 -6.24 -0.26 34.94
CA VAL A 92 -5.70 0.60 33.87
C VAL A 92 -6.57 0.55 32.59
N GLY A 93 -7.35 -0.52 32.40
CA GLY A 93 -8.25 -0.67 31.24
C GLY A 93 -9.41 0.34 31.22
N ARG A 94 -9.71 0.98 32.35
CA ARG A 94 -10.75 2.02 32.42
C ARG A 94 -10.31 3.38 31.90
N SER A 95 -9.00 3.65 31.80
CA SER A 95 -8.50 4.98 31.45
C SER A 95 -8.39 5.25 29.93
N MET A 96 -8.66 4.24 29.09
CA MET A 96 -8.72 4.39 27.62
C MET A 96 -10.14 4.42 27.06
N ILE A 97 -11.16 4.45 27.93
CA ILE A 97 -12.60 4.52 27.56
C ILE A 97 -12.96 5.83 26.80
N ASN A 98 -12.03 6.80 26.70
CA ASN A 98 -12.26 8.10 26.08
C ASN A 98 -11.58 8.33 24.71
N GLN A 99 -11.15 7.29 23.98
CA GLN A 99 -10.68 7.47 22.60
C GLN A 99 -11.59 6.78 21.58
N ALA A 100 -12.58 7.58 21.12
CA ALA A 100 -13.42 7.41 19.93
C ALA A 100 -14.32 6.15 19.88
N PRO A 101 -15.57 6.27 19.38
CA PRO A 101 -16.41 5.09 19.19
C PRO A 101 -15.67 4.12 18.26
N ALA A 102 -15.69 2.83 18.60
CA ALA A 102 -15.23 1.76 17.72
C ALA A 102 -15.98 1.91 16.38
N GLU A 103 -15.34 2.53 15.40
CA GLU A 103 -15.91 2.65 14.07
C GLU A 103 -16.05 1.23 13.53
N ASP A 104 -17.27 0.89 13.12
CA ASP A 104 -17.61 -0.38 12.49
C ASP A 104 -16.53 -0.70 11.43
N PRO A 105 -15.91 -1.89 11.45
CA PRO A 105 -14.84 -2.24 10.50
C PRO A 105 -15.27 -2.04 9.03
N LEU A 106 -16.56 -2.07 8.73
CA LEU A 106 -17.10 -1.72 7.40
C LEU A 106 -16.94 -0.23 7.05
N VAL A 107 -17.02 0.67 8.04
CA VAL A 107 -16.81 2.12 7.86
C VAL A 107 -15.33 2.40 7.55
N LEU A 108 -14.41 1.76 8.27
CA LEU A 108 -12.97 1.84 8.01
C LEU A 108 -12.64 1.30 6.61
N LEU A 109 -13.22 0.16 6.23
CA LEU A 109 -13.02 -0.41 4.90
C LEU A 109 -13.60 0.48 3.78
N ARG A 110 -14.77 1.10 3.97
CA ARG A 110 -15.31 2.06 3.00
C ARG A 110 -14.46 3.33 2.89
N ALA A 111 -13.93 3.84 4.00
CA ALA A 111 -13.02 4.97 4.00
C ALA A 111 -11.71 4.64 3.24
N LEU A 112 -11.17 3.43 3.42
CA LEU A 112 -10.03 2.97 2.63
C LEU A 112 -10.37 2.82 1.15
N GLN A 113 -11.53 2.26 0.82
CA GLN A 113 -11.96 2.08 -0.57
C GLN A 113 -11.96 3.43 -1.31
N GLN A 114 -12.47 4.48 -0.68
CA GLN A 114 -12.46 5.84 -1.25
C GLN A 114 -11.04 6.38 -1.44
N GLN A 115 -10.14 6.14 -0.49
CA GLN A 115 -8.75 6.59 -0.58
C GLN A 115 -7.89 5.78 -1.56
N LEU A 116 -8.24 4.53 -1.80
CA LEU A 116 -7.53 3.63 -2.72
C LEU A 116 -8.07 3.69 -4.16
N THR A 117 -9.10 4.48 -4.43
CA THR A 117 -9.69 4.61 -5.77
C THR A 117 -8.77 5.44 -6.69
N PRO A 118 -8.41 4.96 -7.90
CA PRO A 118 -8.86 3.71 -8.53
C PRO A 118 -8.19 2.46 -7.96
N MET A 119 -9.03 1.50 -7.52
CA MET A 119 -8.58 0.23 -6.96
C MET A 119 -8.32 -0.81 -8.06
N GLY A 120 -7.24 -1.57 -7.92
CA GLY A 120 -6.99 -2.75 -8.77
C GLY A 120 -7.92 -3.93 -8.41
N PRO A 121 -8.07 -4.92 -9.30
CA PRO A 121 -8.98 -6.05 -9.10
C PRO A 121 -8.64 -6.89 -7.85
N ALA A 122 -7.35 -7.05 -7.53
CA ALA A 122 -6.89 -7.75 -6.33
C ALA A 122 -7.32 -7.04 -5.03
N VAL A 123 -7.29 -5.71 -5.03
CA VAL A 123 -7.76 -4.90 -3.90
C VAL A 123 -9.28 -5.07 -3.78
N ALA A 124 -10.01 -4.86 -4.87
CA ALA A 124 -11.47 -5.01 -4.90
C ALA A 124 -11.95 -6.38 -4.41
N GLU A 125 -11.23 -7.46 -4.73
CA GLU A 125 -11.56 -8.81 -4.26
C GLU A 125 -11.43 -8.96 -2.73
N VAL A 126 -10.41 -8.37 -2.12
CA VAL A 126 -10.24 -8.39 -0.66
C VAL A 126 -11.37 -7.61 0.02
N PHE A 127 -11.71 -6.41 -0.48
CA PHE A 127 -12.82 -5.63 0.06
C PHE A 127 -14.17 -6.35 -0.11
N ALA A 128 -14.40 -6.99 -1.26
CA ALA A 128 -15.62 -7.74 -1.54
C ALA A 128 -15.80 -8.97 -0.64
N ARG A 129 -14.71 -9.68 -0.32
CA ARG A 129 -14.72 -10.84 0.60
C ARG A 129 -15.14 -10.45 2.03
N HIS A 130 -14.89 -9.20 2.42
CA HIS A 130 -15.24 -8.66 3.73
C HIS A 130 -16.51 -7.80 3.72
N GLY A 131 -17.32 -7.89 2.66
CA GLY A 131 -18.66 -7.27 2.58
C GLY A 131 -18.68 -5.83 2.10
N VAL A 132 -17.57 -5.31 1.59
CA VAL A 132 -17.47 -3.94 1.05
C VAL A 132 -17.46 -4.01 -0.48
N ARG A 133 -18.57 -3.56 -1.09
CA ARG A 133 -18.75 -3.42 -2.54
C ARG A 133 -18.47 -2.00 -2.98
#